data_AF-A0A561QVY9-F1
#
_entry.id   AF-A0A561QVY9-F1
#
_cell.length_a   1.000
_cell.length_b   1.000
_cell.length_c   1.000
_cell.angle_alpha   90.00
_cell.angle_beta   90.00
_cell.angle_gamma   90.00
#
_symmetry.space_group_name_H-M   'P 1'
#
loop_
_entity.id
_entity.type
_entity.pdbx_description
1 polymer ?
#
loop_
_entity_poly.entity_id
_entity_poly.type
_entity_poly.pdbx_seq_one_letter_code
_entity_poly.pdbx_strand_id
1 'polypeptide(L)'
;MPNSPARENVGQLIAQIARQWRRRLDLRLRPFGLTEATWLPLLYLSRAKTTMRQKDLAAALTLDNSSVVRLLDALQAGGLIERRDEISDRRVKTIHLTEAAHDVIEQVEAASRAVRDELLQGIDDEALKTTFDVLTQIFERLAEPGSDTDD
;
A
#
# COMPACT_ATOMS: atom_id res chain seq x y z
N MET A 1 -4.54 -32.14 10.25
CA MET A 1 -4.38 -31.67 11.64
C MET A 1 -4.98 -30.28 11.79
N PRO A 2 -6.14 -30.13 12.44
CA PRO A 2 -6.67 -28.82 12.83
C PRO A 2 -6.15 -28.49 14.24
N ASN A 3 -5.05 -27.73 14.31
CA ASN A 3 -4.49 -26.97 15.47
C ASN A 3 -2.98 -26.77 15.27
N SER A 4 -2.60 -26.01 14.26
CA SER A 4 -1.24 -25.45 14.22
C SER A 4 -1.34 -24.01 14.70
N PRO A 5 -0.49 -23.57 15.66
CA PRO A 5 -0.43 -22.17 16.07
C PRO A 5 -0.29 -21.21 14.89
N ALA A 6 0.36 -21.64 13.79
CA ALA A 6 0.44 -20.87 12.57
C ALA A 6 -0.95 -20.64 11.94
N ARG A 7 -1.81 -21.67 11.84
CA ARG A 7 -3.15 -21.53 11.25
C ARG A 7 -4.06 -20.62 12.10
N GLU A 8 -3.91 -20.66 13.42
CA GLU A 8 -4.70 -19.84 14.34
C GLU A 8 -4.25 -18.38 14.40
N ASN A 9 -2.94 -18.13 14.28
CA ASN A 9 -2.38 -16.81 14.57
C ASN A 9 -1.86 -16.06 13.33
N VAL A 10 -1.83 -16.68 12.14
CA VAL A 10 -1.26 -16.05 10.93
C VAL A 10 -1.90 -14.70 10.61
N GLY A 11 -3.23 -14.59 10.70
CA GLY A 11 -3.93 -13.33 10.44
C GLY A 11 -3.54 -12.21 11.41
N GLN A 12 -3.41 -12.54 12.70
CA GLN A 12 -2.96 -11.59 13.72
C GLN A 12 -1.50 -11.19 13.50
N LEU A 13 -0.63 -12.14 13.15
CA LEU A 13 0.78 -11.90 12.87
C LEU A 13 0.95 -10.99 11.65
N ILE A 14 0.24 -11.24 10.55
CA ILE A 14 0.25 -10.38 9.35
C ILE A 14 -0.13 -8.94 9.73
N ALA A 15 -1.21 -8.76 10.49
CA ALA A 15 -1.66 -7.44 10.90
C ALA A 15 -0.65 -6.72 11.81
N GLN A 16 0.01 -7.44 12.71
CA GLN A 16 1.06 -6.90 13.57
C GLN A 16 2.29 -6.47 12.77
N ILE A 17 2.77 -7.33 11.85
CA ILE A 17 3.90 -7.04 10.96
C ILE A 17 3.58 -5.80 10.13
N ALA A 18 2.40 -5.73 9.50
CA ALA A 18 2.01 -4.57 8.70
C ALA A 18 2.05 -3.25 9.49
N ARG A 19 1.50 -3.24 10.72
CA ARG A 19 1.53 -2.05 11.59
C ARG A 19 2.95 -1.65 12.00
N GLN A 20 3.76 -2.61 12.42
CA GLN A 20 5.14 -2.33 12.83
C GLN A 20 6.01 -1.87 11.65
N TRP A 21 5.81 -2.45 10.47
CA TRP A 21 6.48 -2.05 9.25
C TRP A 21 6.14 -0.60 8.88
N ARG A 22 4.85 -0.23 8.88
CA ARG A 22 4.41 1.16 8.65
C ARG A 22 5.01 2.13 9.66
N ARG A 23 5.03 1.76 10.94
CA ARG A 23 5.65 2.57 12.00
C ARG A 23 7.15 2.80 11.77
N ARG A 24 7.88 1.80 11.28
CA ARG A 24 9.32 1.93 10.98
C ARG A 24 9.55 2.90 9.83
N LEU A 25 8.71 2.85 8.79
CA LEU A 25 8.75 3.82 7.69
C LEU A 25 8.43 5.23 8.17
N ASP A 26 7.34 5.40 8.93
CA ASP A 26 6.93 6.69 9.47
C ASP A 26 8.05 7.36 10.28
N LEU A 27 8.70 6.61 11.18
CA LEU A 27 9.83 7.12 11.97
C LEU A 27 11.03 7.55 11.11
N ARG A 28 11.31 6.85 10.01
CA ARG A 28 12.41 7.21 9.10
C ARG A 28 12.06 8.37 8.17
N LEU A 29 10.78 8.57 7.88
CA LEU A 29 10.30 9.62 6.97
C LEU A 29 9.99 10.93 7.70
N ARG A 30 9.75 10.88 9.01
CA ARG A 30 9.50 12.03 9.86
C ARG A 30 10.56 13.15 9.77
N PRO A 31 11.88 12.89 9.70
CA PRO A 31 12.89 13.95 9.52
C PRO A 31 12.76 14.72 8.21
N PHE A 32 12.12 14.13 7.19
CA PHE A 32 11.84 14.77 5.91
C PHE A 32 10.49 15.53 5.92
N GLY A 33 9.82 15.61 7.07
CA GLY A 33 8.50 16.23 7.20
C GLY A 33 7.35 15.43 6.57
N LEU A 34 7.60 14.18 6.19
CA LEU A 34 6.63 13.35 5.49
C LEU A 34 5.77 12.57 6.50
N THR A 35 4.46 12.82 6.48
CA THR A 35 3.47 12.09 7.29
C THR A 35 3.00 10.82 6.58
N GLU A 36 2.42 9.85 7.30
CA GLU A 36 1.77 8.67 6.69
C GLU A 36 0.73 9.04 5.63
N ALA A 37 -0.05 10.11 5.86
CA ALA A 37 -1.01 10.62 4.89
C ALA A 37 -0.33 11.14 3.60
N THR A 38 0.96 11.48 3.63
CA THR A 38 1.72 11.92 2.46
C THR A 38 2.46 10.77 1.81
N TRP A 39 3.28 10.03 2.56
CA TRP A 39 4.18 9.05 1.97
C TRP A 39 3.46 7.78 1.50
N LEU A 40 2.42 7.34 2.22
CA LEU A 40 1.77 6.07 1.91
C LEU A 40 1.05 6.11 0.54
N PRO A 41 0.25 7.13 0.20
CA PRO A 41 -0.37 7.21 -1.12
C PRO A 41 0.66 7.35 -2.25
N LEU A 42 1.69 8.17 -2.04
CA LEU A 42 2.75 8.36 -3.03
C LEU A 42 3.51 7.06 -3.31
N LEU A 43 3.76 6.24 -2.28
CA LEU A 43 4.38 4.93 -2.44
C LEU A 43 3.52 3.95 -3.25
N TYR A 44 2.20 3.99 -3.07
CA TYR A 44 1.29 3.16 -3.84
C TYR A 44 1.20 3.63 -5.29
N LEU A 45 1.09 4.94 -5.50
CA LEU A 45 1.06 5.55 -6.83
C LEU A 45 2.36 5.31 -7.61
N SER A 46 3.52 5.40 -6.95
CA SER A 46 4.84 5.19 -7.59
C SER A 46 5.06 3.74 -8.02
N ARG A 47 4.46 2.77 -7.30
CA ARG A 47 4.60 1.33 -7.57
C ARG A 47 3.51 0.75 -8.46
N ALA A 48 2.46 1.53 -8.75
CA ALA A 48 1.36 1.09 -9.58
C ALA A 48 1.85 0.83 -11.01
N LYS A 49 1.50 -0.34 -11.56
CA LYS A 49 1.83 -0.70 -12.96
C LYS A 49 0.98 0.07 -13.98
N THR A 50 -0.19 0.55 -13.55
CA THR A 50 -1.14 1.30 -14.36
C THR A 50 -1.61 2.52 -13.59
N THR A 51 -2.06 3.55 -14.31
CA THR A 51 -2.64 4.74 -13.68
C THR A 51 -3.81 4.36 -12.78
N MET A 52 -3.74 4.77 -11.51
CA MET A 52 -4.78 4.47 -10.53
C MET A 52 -5.94 5.46 -10.63
N ARG A 53 -7.17 4.95 -10.48
CA ARG A 53 -8.34 5.76 -10.17
C ARG A 53 -8.43 5.95 -8.65
N GLN A 54 -9.20 6.94 -8.21
CA GLN A 54 -9.42 7.18 -6.77
C GLN A 54 -9.95 5.94 -6.03
N LYS A 55 -10.90 5.21 -6.65
CA LYS A 55 -11.45 3.98 -6.07
C LYS A 55 -10.38 2.88 -5.90
N ASP A 56 -9.41 2.82 -6.82
CA ASP A 56 -8.35 1.81 -6.78
C ASP A 56 -7.40 2.13 -5.63
N LEU A 57 -7.08 3.41 -5.43
CA LEU A 57 -6.26 3.85 -4.31
C LEU A 57 -6.99 3.65 -2.96
N ALA A 58 -8.30 3.90 -2.91
CA ALA A 58 -9.11 3.63 -1.72
C ALA A 58 -9.10 2.15 -1.33
N ALA A 59 -9.30 1.25 -2.29
CA ALA A 59 -9.19 -0.18 -2.07
C ALA A 59 -7.78 -0.56 -1.59
N ALA A 60 -6.74 -0.06 -2.26
CA ALA A 60 -5.35 -0.39 -1.96
C ALA A 60 -4.89 0.10 -0.56
N LEU A 61 -5.42 1.24 -0.10
CA LEU A 61 -5.16 1.78 1.23
C LEU A 61 -6.14 1.27 2.30
N THR A 62 -7.18 0.51 1.90
CA THR A 62 -8.28 0.08 2.77
C THR A 62 -8.96 1.27 3.47
N LEU A 63 -9.17 2.35 2.72
CA LEU A 63 -9.82 3.57 3.19
C LEU A 63 -11.18 3.74 2.52
N ASP A 64 -12.10 4.42 3.20
CA ASP A 64 -13.34 4.85 2.58
C ASP A 64 -13.09 5.98 1.56
N ASN A 65 -14.03 6.14 0.63
CA ASN A 65 -13.89 7.10 -0.45
C ASN A 65 -13.73 8.56 0.05
N SER A 66 -14.38 8.93 1.15
CA SER A 66 -14.31 10.30 1.67
C SER A 66 -12.93 10.61 2.28
N SER A 67 -12.32 9.63 2.94
CA SER A 67 -10.96 9.72 3.46
C SER A 67 -9.95 9.88 2.33
N VAL A 68 -10.09 9.11 1.24
CA VAL A 68 -9.20 9.25 0.07
C VAL A 68 -9.39 10.58 -0.65
N VAL A 69 -10.61 11.13 -0.74
CA VAL A 69 -10.80 12.48 -1.32
C VAL A 69 -9.97 13.51 -0.57
N ARG A 70 -10.08 13.56 0.76
CA ARG A 70 -9.33 14.52 1.59
C ARG A 70 -7.82 14.35 1.44
N LEU A 71 -7.37 13.10 1.37
CA LEU A 71 -5.98 12.72 1.15
C LEU A 71 -5.45 13.28 -0.18
N LEU A 72 -6.20 13.04 -1.26
CA LEU A 72 -5.84 13.52 -2.60
C LEU A 72 -5.92 15.04 -2.70
N ASP A 73 -6.89 15.68 -2.04
CA ASP A 73 -6.97 17.14 -1.99
C ASP A 73 -5.73 17.75 -1.34
N ALA A 74 -5.26 17.17 -0.22
CA ALA A 74 -4.04 17.62 0.44
C ALA A 74 -2.78 17.43 -0.43
N LEU A 75 -2.65 16.27 -1.08
CA LEU A 75 -1.53 15.99 -1.98
C LEU A 75 -1.52 16.90 -3.22
N GLN A 76 -2.71 17.18 -3.78
CA GLN A 76 -2.85 18.08 -4.92
C GLN A 76 -2.56 19.53 -4.53
N ALA A 77 -3.03 19.98 -3.35
CA ALA A 77 -2.71 21.29 -2.82
C ALA A 77 -1.20 21.46 -2.54
N GLY A 78 -0.53 20.37 -2.14
CA GLY A 78 0.93 20.32 -2.03
C GLY A 78 1.68 20.19 -3.37
N GLY A 79 0.97 20.14 -4.50
CA GLY A 79 1.55 20.05 -5.83
C GLY A 79 2.18 18.69 -6.17
N LEU A 80 1.94 17.65 -5.37
CA LEU A 80 2.54 16.31 -5.53
C LEU A 80 1.74 15.40 -6.47
N ILE A 81 0.47 15.72 -6.69
CA ILE A 81 -0.36 14.99 -7.64
C ILE A 81 -1.20 15.96 -8.47
N GLU A 82 -1.75 15.44 -9.55
CA GLU A 82 -2.85 16.03 -10.28
C GLU A 82 -3.93 14.98 -10.55
N ARG A 83 -5.20 15.43 -10.59
CA ARG A 83 -6.34 14.59 -10.96
C ARG A 83 -6.82 14.96 -12.35
N ARG A 84 -6.81 14.00 -13.27
CA ARG A 84 -7.20 14.18 -14.66
C ARG A 84 -8.46 13.38 -14.98
N ASP A 85 -9.29 13.89 -15.88
CA ASP A 85 -10.40 13.11 -16.43
C ASP A 85 -9.86 11.91 -17.20
N GLU A 86 -10.49 10.76 -17.03
CA GLU A 86 -10.21 9.61 -17.89
C GLU A 86 -10.76 9.89 -19.29
N ILE A 87 -9.94 9.59 -20.32
CA ILE A 87 -10.29 9.88 -21.72
C ILE A 87 -11.59 9.15 -22.13
N SER A 88 -11.81 7.95 -21.60
CA SER A 88 -12.97 7.11 -21.90
C SER A 88 -14.23 7.46 -21.10
N ASP A 89 -14.10 8.05 -19.90
CA ASP A 89 -15.23 8.50 -19.08
C ASP A 89 -14.81 9.66 -18.17
N ARG A 90 -15.27 10.87 -18.49
CA ARG A 90 -14.97 12.10 -17.72
C ARG A 90 -15.53 12.10 -16.30
N ARG A 91 -16.41 11.16 -15.95
CA ARG A 91 -16.88 10.98 -14.56
C ARG A 91 -15.83 10.28 -13.70
N VAL A 92 -14.84 9.65 -14.31
CA VAL A 92 -13.74 8.98 -13.62
C VAL A 92 -12.52 9.90 -13.59
N LYS A 93 -11.99 10.10 -12.39
CA LYS A 93 -10.72 10.81 -12.18
C LYS A 93 -9.59 9.81 -11.99
N THR A 94 -8.53 10.02 -12.76
CA THR A 94 -7.25 9.30 -12.64
C THR A 94 -6.24 10.17 -11.91
N ILE A 95 -5.35 9.53 -11.13
CA ILE A 95 -4.35 10.19 -10.30
C ILE A 95 -3.00 10.10 -11.00
N HIS A 96 -2.33 11.24 -11.14
CA HIS A 96 -1.01 11.33 -11.77
C HIS A 96 -0.06 12.02 -10.79
N LEU A 97 1.14 11.45 -10.66
CA LEU A 97 2.24 12.08 -9.94
C LEU A 97 2.77 13.25 -10.75
N THR A 98 3.07 14.36 -10.08
CA THR A 98 3.73 15.51 -10.72
C THR A 98 5.24 15.37 -10.67
N GLU A 99 5.95 16.22 -11.40
CA GLU A 99 7.41 16.31 -11.31
C GLU A 99 7.89 16.66 -9.89
N ALA A 100 7.16 17.52 -9.18
CA ALA A 100 7.47 17.88 -7.79
C ALA A 100 7.36 16.70 -6.80
N ALA A 101 6.68 15.61 -7.19
CA ALA A 101 6.60 14.41 -6.38
C ALA A 101 7.84 13.53 -6.47
N HIS A 102 8.68 13.69 -7.50
CA HIS A 102 9.81 12.80 -7.76
C HIS A 102 10.78 12.74 -6.57
N ASP A 103 11.21 13.89 -6.05
CA ASP A 103 12.14 13.96 -4.92
C ASP A 103 11.54 13.31 -3.66
N VAL A 104 10.24 13.53 -3.42
CA VAL A 104 9.52 12.93 -2.29
C VAL A 104 9.45 11.42 -2.45
N ILE A 105 9.09 10.93 -3.64
CA ILE A 105 9.03 9.50 -3.95
C ILE A 105 10.39 8.85 -3.77
N GLU A 106 11.46 9.50 -4.22
CA GLU A 106 12.82 8.96 -4.06
C GLU A 106 13.17 8.78 -2.58
N GLN A 107 12.86 9.76 -1.73
CA GLN A 107 13.05 9.66 -0.28
C GLN A 107 12.22 8.51 0.32
N VAL A 108 10.95 8.39 -0.08
CA VAL A 108 10.05 7.34 0.39
C VAL A 108 10.54 5.95 -0.05
N GLU A 109 10.96 5.80 -1.29
CA GLU A 109 11.48 4.55 -1.83
C GLU A 109 12.83 4.18 -1.20
N ALA A 110 13.71 5.15 -0.96
CA ALA A 110 14.98 4.93 -0.25
C ALA A 110 14.74 4.44 1.19
N ALA A 111 13.83 5.09 1.93
CA ALA A 111 13.44 4.62 3.25
C ALA A 111 12.81 3.22 3.18
N SER A 112 11.97 2.96 2.17
CA SER A 112 11.34 1.65 1.97
C SER A 112 12.34 0.54 1.69
N ARG A 113 13.34 0.78 0.83
CA ARG A 113 14.46 -0.13 0.58
C ARG A 113 15.23 -0.40 1.86
N ALA A 114 15.67 0.63 2.55
CA ALA A 114 16.50 0.44 3.73
C ALA A 114 15.75 -0.17 4.93
N VAL A 115 14.42 -0.05 5.01
CA VAL A 115 13.61 -0.80 6.00
C VAL A 115 13.46 -2.25 5.59
N ARG A 116 13.21 -2.51 4.31
CA ARG A 116 13.12 -3.87 3.77
C ARG A 116 14.43 -4.63 4.02
N ASP A 117 15.55 -4.03 3.67
CA ASP A 117 16.86 -4.67 3.80
C ASP A 117 17.18 -4.98 5.27
N GLU A 118 16.86 -4.08 6.20
CA GLU A 118 17.01 -4.30 7.65
C GLU A 118 16.13 -5.47 8.14
N LEU A 119 14.85 -5.47 7.77
CA LEU A 119 13.88 -6.45 8.30
C LEU A 119 14.03 -7.84 7.69
N LEU A 120 14.57 -7.94 6.48
CA LEU A 120 14.78 -9.20 5.78
C LEU A 120 16.21 -9.72 5.92
N GLN A 121 17.10 -8.97 6.57
CA GLN A 121 18.50 -9.36 6.74
C GLN A 121 18.61 -10.73 7.43
N GLY A 122 19.32 -11.66 6.79
CA GLY A 122 19.58 -12.99 7.32
C GLY A 122 18.41 -13.98 7.19
N ILE A 123 17.31 -13.59 6.53
CA ILE A 123 16.26 -14.53 6.13
C ILE A 123 16.66 -15.15 4.80
N ASP A 124 16.52 -16.48 4.71
CA ASP A 124 16.76 -17.23 3.49
C ASP A 124 15.75 -16.91 2.38
N ASP A 125 16.22 -16.81 1.14
CA ASP A 125 15.40 -16.42 -0.02
C ASP A 125 14.33 -17.46 -0.39
N GLU A 126 14.60 -18.76 -0.17
CA GLU A 126 13.61 -19.83 -0.42
C GLU A 126 12.49 -19.77 0.62
N ALA A 127 12.83 -19.50 1.88
CA ALA A 127 11.85 -19.26 2.95
C ALA A 127 10.99 -18.02 2.67
N LEU A 128 11.59 -16.92 2.21
CA LEU A 128 10.85 -15.72 1.81
C LEU A 128 9.93 -15.97 0.61
N LYS A 129 10.42 -16.69 -0.40
CA LYS A 129 9.60 -17.07 -1.56
C LYS A 129 8.40 -17.91 -1.13
N THR A 130 8.61 -18.93 -0.30
CA THR A 130 7.53 -19.77 0.22
C THR A 130 6.50 -18.95 0.98
N THR A 131 6.96 -18.02 1.83
CA THR A 131 6.09 -17.11 2.58
C THR A 131 5.28 -16.22 1.63
N PHE A 132 5.92 -15.62 0.63
CA PHE A 132 5.28 -14.78 -0.37
C PHE A 132 4.20 -15.54 -1.15
N ASP A 133 4.49 -16.76 -1.60
CA ASP A 133 3.56 -17.60 -2.36
C ASP A 133 2.32 -17.95 -1.51
N VAL A 134 2.50 -18.26 -0.22
CA VAL A 134 1.39 -18.55 0.71
C VAL A 134 0.54 -17.32 0.98
N LEU A 135 1.16 -16.16 1.23
CA LEU A 135 0.43 -14.90 1.47
C LEU A 135 -0.34 -14.46 0.22
N THR A 136 0.20 -14.70 -0.97
CA THR A 136 -0.46 -14.40 -2.24
C THR A 136 -1.72 -15.25 -2.40
N GLN A 137 -1.65 -16.56 -2.13
CA GLN A 137 -2.84 -17.43 -2.15
C GLN A 137 -3.92 -17.00 -1.13
N ILE A 138 -3.52 -16.54 0.06
CA ILE A 138 -4.45 -16.00 1.05
C ILE A 138 -5.12 -14.72 0.50
N PHE A 139 -4.33 -13.82 -0.10
CA PHE A 139 -4.84 -12.57 -0.67
C PHE A 139 -5.81 -12.81 -1.84
N GLU A 140 -5.49 -13.73 -2.75
CA GLU A 140 -6.35 -14.09 -3.88
C GLU A 140 -7.71 -14.63 -3.40
N ARG A 141 -7.73 -15.49 -2.39
CA ARG A 141 -8.97 -16.01 -1.78
C ARG A 141 -9.83 -14.94 -1.10
N LEU A 142 -9.24 -13.81 -0.68
CA LEU A 142 -10.00 -12.68 -0.15
C LEU A 142 -10.64 -11.82 -1.25
N ALA A 143 -10.06 -11.83 -2.45
CA ALA A 143 -10.54 -11.08 -3.61
C ALA A 143 -11.65 -11.81 -4.37
N GLU A 144 -11.73 -13.14 -4.22
CA GLU A 144 -12.87 -13.92 -4.66
C GLU A 144 -14.11 -13.47 -3.86
N PRO A 145 -15.20 -12.99 -4.51
CA PRO A 145 -16.45 -12.79 -3.82
C PRO A 145 -16.83 -14.14 -3.23
N GLY A 146 -16.94 -14.21 -1.90
CA GLY A 146 -17.30 -15.43 -1.21
C GLY A 146 -18.48 -16.07 -1.93
N SER A 147 -18.34 -17.35 -2.28
CA SER A 147 -19.48 -18.20 -2.60
C SER A 147 -20.29 -18.40 -1.31
N ASP A 148 -20.87 -17.31 -0.80
CA ASP A 148 -22.02 -17.36 0.10
C ASP A 148 -23.24 -17.53 -0.81
N THR A 149 -23.30 -18.70 -1.42
CA THR A 149 -24.56 -19.34 -1.77
C THR A 149 -24.87 -20.26 -0.60
N ASP A 150 -26.03 -20.03 0.01
CA ASP A 150 -26.75 -20.84 1.01
C ASP A 150 -26.16 -20.81 2.44
N ASP A 151 -26.86 -20.32 3.48
CA ASP A 151 -28.23 -20.64 3.91
C ASP A 151 -28.89 -19.47 4.70
#